data_AF-A0A938YP66-F1
#
_entry.id   AF-A0A938YP66-F1
#
_cell.length_a   1.000
_cell.length_b   1.000
_cell.length_c   1.000
_cell.angle_alpha   90.00
_cell.angle_beta   90.00
_cell.angle_gamma   90.00
#
_symmetry.space_group_name_H-M   'P 1'
#
loop_
_entity.id
_entity.type
_entity.pdbx_description
1 polymer ?
#
loop_
_entity_poly.entity_id
_entity_poly.type
_entity_poly.pdbx_seq_one_letter_code
_entity_poly.pdbx_strand_id
1 'polypeptide(L)'
;GKPFRLMFQDVELFFKQCLKNCTIILSGLALQEIEKIAHYPKEETLRFFKEREIEVEVVEACQKDARTARQFLKKGGHYSDALHAALAINSSCTILLTFNKKNFTAVENLLKVREPADLIQ
;
A
#
# COMPACT_ATOMS: atom_id res chain seq x y z
N GLY A 1 18.39 -8.11 -15.42
CA GLY A 1 17.89 -6.99 -14.59
C GLY A 1 18.63 -6.98 -13.27
N LYS A 2 18.80 -5.82 -12.63
CA LYS A 2 19.31 -5.77 -11.25
C LYS A 2 18.20 -6.26 -10.30
N PRO A 3 18.53 -7.00 -9.23
CA PRO A 3 17.52 -7.46 -8.27
C PRO A 3 16.86 -6.26 -7.58
N PHE A 4 15.56 -6.36 -7.32
CA PHE A 4 14.82 -5.42 -6.47
C PHE A 4 15.58 -5.26 -5.16
N ARG A 5 16.08 -4.05 -4.93
CA ARG A 5 16.56 -3.64 -3.62
C ARG A 5 15.51 -2.68 -3.10
N LEU A 6 14.91 -3.01 -1.96
CA LEU A 6 14.09 -2.06 -1.23
C LEU A 6 14.97 -0.85 -0.94
N MET A 7 14.62 0.30 -1.53
CA MET A 7 15.50 1.48 -1.50
C MET A 7 15.60 2.12 -0.10
N PHE A 8 14.93 1.56 0.90
CA PHE A 8 14.89 2.08 2.27
C PHE A 8 15.03 0.91 3.25
N GLN A 9 16.10 0.95 4.06
CA GLN A 9 16.36 -0.02 5.14
C GLN A 9 15.14 -0.18 6.06
N ASP A 10 14.39 0.89 6.25
CA ASP A 10 13.16 0.91 7.04
C ASP A 10 12.07 -0.02 6.48
N VAL A 11 12.00 -0.19 5.16
CA VAL A 11 11.02 -1.10 4.53
C VAL A 11 11.43 -2.55 4.70
N GLU A 12 12.73 -2.85 4.62
CA GLU A 12 13.23 -4.20 4.90
C GLU A 12 13.02 -4.59 6.37
N LEU A 13 13.27 -3.65 7.29
CA LEU A 13 13.03 -3.82 8.72
C LEU A 13 11.54 -3.98 9.01
N PHE A 14 10.69 -3.15 8.41
CA PHE A 14 9.24 -3.27 8.49
C PHE A 14 8.76 -4.66 8.05
N PHE A 15 9.18 -5.13 6.87
CA PHE A 15 8.76 -6.45 6.39
C PHE A 15 9.25 -7.59 7.27
N LYS A 16 10.45 -7.49 7.88
CA LYS A 16 10.94 -8.48 8.86
C LYS A 16 10.08 -8.53 10.13
N GLN A 17 9.54 -7.40 10.59
CA GLN A 17 8.66 -7.35 11.76
C GLN A 17 7.21 -7.76 11.43
N CYS A 18 6.75 -7.52 10.21
CA CYS A 18 5.40 -7.89 9.74
C CYS A 18 5.13 -9.40 9.71
N LEU A 19 6.18 -10.23 9.64
CA LEU A 19 6.14 -11.68 9.35
C LEU A 19 5.25 -12.54 10.26
N LYS A 20 4.72 -12.01 11.37
CA LYS A 20 4.00 -12.84 12.34
C LYS A 20 2.57 -12.43 12.64
N ASN A 21 2.12 -11.25 12.23
CA ASN A 21 0.83 -10.70 12.72
C ASN A 21 0.05 -9.85 11.70
N CYS A 22 0.45 -9.81 10.43
CA CYS A 22 -0.16 -8.89 9.45
C CYS A 22 -0.40 -9.56 8.11
N THR A 23 -1.59 -9.34 7.56
CA THR A 23 -1.92 -9.57 6.16
C THR A 23 -1.78 -8.26 5.40
N ILE A 24 -1.02 -8.26 4.31
CA ILE A 24 -0.87 -7.09 3.43
C ILE A 24 -1.96 -7.11 2.37
N ILE A 25 -2.79 -6.08 2.34
CA ILE A 25 -3.70 -5.82 1.23
C ILE A 25 -2.93 -5.00 0.18
N LEU A 26 -2.65 -5.61 -0.97
CA LEU A 26 -1.96 -4.97 -2.08
C LEU A 26 -2.96 -4.67 -3.19
N SER A 27 -3.20 -3.40 -3.48
CA SER A 27 -4.12 -3.05 -4.55
C SER A 27 -3.55 -3.42 -5.93
N GLY A 28 -4.40 -3.82 -6.86
CA GLY A 28 -4.02 -4.04 -8.26
C GLY A 28 -3.38 -2.80 -8.89
N LEU A 29 -3.84 -1.60 -8.49
CA LEU A 29 -3.23 -0.33 -8.88
C LEU A 29 -1.79 -0.20 -8.35
N ALA A 30 -1.52 -0.58 -7.10
CA ALA A 30 -0.17 -0.51 -6.53
C ALA A 30 0.78 -1.48 -7.26
N LEU A 31 0.30 -2.67 -7.65
CA LEU A 31 1.07 -3.59 -8.49
C LEU A 31 1.42 -2.99 -9.85
N GLN A 32 0.46 -2.31 -10.49
CA GLN A 32 0.72 -1.61 -11.76
C GLN A 32 1.71 -0.44 -11.58
N GLU A 33 1.64 0.28 -10.46
CA GLU A 33 2.56 1.36 -10.12
C GLU A 33 3.98 0.83 -9.89
N ILE A 34 4.13 -0.29 -9.17
CA ILE A 34 5.42 -0.97 -8.99
C ILE A 34 6.00 -1.41 -10.34
N GLU A 35 5.19 -2.04 -11.19
CA GLU A 35 5.61 -2.46 -12.52
C GLU A 35 6.06 -1.27 -13.38
N LYS A 36 5.31 -0.17 -13.35
CA LYS A 36 5.60 1.01 -14.17
C LYS A 36 6.81 1.82 -13.67
N ILE A 37 6.94 2.00 -12.35
CA ILE A 37 7.91 2.91 -11.73
C ILE A 37 9.20 2.17 -11.36
N ALA A 38 9.08 0.98 -10.78
CA ALA A 38 10.23 0.18 -10.36
C ALA A 38 10.66 -0.83 -11.43
N HIS A 39 9.93 -0.92 -12.56
CA HIS A 39 10.20 -1.88 -13.64
C HIS A 39 10.23 -3.33 -13.16
N TYR A 40 9.38 -3.64 -12.18
CA TYR A 40 9.31 -4.94 -11.53
C TYR A 40 8.03 -5.68 -11.92
N PRO A 41 8.10 -6.85 -12.61
CA PRO A 41 6.91 -7.58 -13.00
C PRO A 41 6.05 -7.97 -11.80
N LYS A 42 4.74 -8.09 -12.02
CA LYS A 42 3.77 -8.43 -10.97
C LYS A 42 4.13 -9.76 -10.31
N GLU A 43 4.51 -10.76 -11.10
CA GLU A 43 4.89 -12.10 -10.63
C GLU A 43 6.11 -12.05 -9.73
N GLU A 44 7.10 -11.21 -10.06
CA GLU A 44 8.29 -11.05 -9.23
C GLU A 44 7.99 -10.31 -7.93
N THR A 45 7.09 -9.32 -7.99
CA THR A 45 6.61 -8.59 -6.80
C THR A 45 5.89 -9.53 -5.84
N LEU A 46 4.99 -10.38 -6.34
CA LEU A 46 4.29 -11.36 -5.51
C LEU A 46 5.24 -12.45 -4.99
N ARG A 47 6.21 -12.89 -5.81
CA ARG A 47 7.26 -13.83 -5.39
C ARG A 47 8.09 -13.27 -4.25
N PHE A 48 8.43 -11.97 -4.28
CA PHE A 48 9.17 -11.30 -3.20
C PHE A 48 8.49 -11.45 -1.83
N PHE A 49 7.17 -11.27 -1.77
CA PHE A 49 6.40 -11.43 -0.53
C PHE A 49 6.31 -12.90 -0.11
N LYS A 50 6.06 -13.80 -1.06
CA LYS A 50 5.98 -15.25 -0.81
C LYS A 50 7.27 -15.82 -0.24
N GLU A 51 8.43 -15.45 -0.81
CA GLU A 51 9.75 -15.88 -0.33
C GLU A 51 10.06 -15.42 1.10
N ARG A 52 9.36 -14.39 1.58
CA ARG A 52 9.49 -13.84 2.93
C ARG A 52 8.42 -14.35 3.87
N GLU A 53 7.55 -15.26 3.44
CA GLU A 53 6.42 -15.74 4.26
C GLU A 53 5.47 -14.60 4.69
N ILE A 54 5.35 -13.55 3.87
CA ILE A 54 4.42 -12.44 4.10
C ILE A 54 3.08 -12.81 3.43
N GLU A 55 2.01 -12.82 4.22
CA GLU A 55 0.67 -13.00 3.69
C GLU A 55 0.24 -11.76 2.90
N VAL A 56 -0.12 -11.95 1.64
CA VAL A 56 -0.58 -10.87 0.75
C VAL A 56 -1.88 -11.28 0.09
N GLU A 57 -2.87 -10.38 0.15
CA GLU A 57 -4.09 -10.46 -0.64
C GLU A 57 -4.07 -9.35 -1.70
N VAL A 58 -4.22 -9.74 -2.97
CA VAL A 58 -4.32 -8.78 -4.07
C VAL A 58 -5.78 -8.42 -4.27
N VAL A 59 -6.10 -7.14 -4.16
CA VAL A 59 -7.48 -6.64 -4.26
C VAL A 59 -7.58 -5.63 -5.40
N GLU A 60 -8.54 -5.84 -6.30
CA GLU A 60 -8.85 -4.90 -7.37
C GLU A 60 -9.89 -3.87 -6.90
N ALA A 61 -9.68 -2.61 -7.26
CA ALA A 61 -10.62 -1.56 -6.94
C ALA A 61 -11.94 -1.75 -7.71
N CYS A 62 -13.07 -1.67 -7.02
CA CYS A 62 -14.40 -1.78 -7.58
C CYS A 62 -15.12 -0.42 -7.65
N GLN A 63 -16.35 -0.40 -8.16
CA GLN A 63 -17.15 0.82 -8.25
C GLN A 63 -17.47 1.45 -6.89
N LYS A 64 -17.49 0.66 -5.80
CA LYS A 64 -17.66 1.19 -4.44
C LYS A 64 -16.44 2.02 -4.05
N ASP A 65 -15.23 1.50 -4.30
CA ASP A 65 -13.97 2.20 -4.01
C ASP A 65 -13.87 3.49 -4.82
N ALA A 66 -14.23 3.46 -6.10
CA ALA A 66 -14.23 4.65 -6.95
C ALA A 66 -15.19 5.74 -6.43
N ARG A 67 -16.36 5.36 -5.92
CA ARG A 67 -17.33 6.30 -5.31
C ARG A 67 -16.78 6.91 -4.02
N THR A 68 -16.20 6.08 -3.16
CA THR A 68 -15.56 6.51 -1.91
C THR A 68 -14.35 7.42 -2.20
N ALA A 69 -13.51 7.09 -3.19
CA ALA A 69 -12.35 7.88 -3.58
C ALA A 69 -12.72 9.30 -4.00
N ARG A 70 -13.83 9.47 -4.74
CA ARG A 70 -14.33 10.80 -5.14
C ARG A 70 -14.71 11.68 -3.93
N GLN A 71 -15.12 11.08 -2.81
CA GLN A 71 -15.44 11.82 -1.58
C GLN A 71 -14.17 12.34 -0.89
N PHE A 72 -13.05 11.62 -1.03
CA PHE A 72 -11.76 11.99 -0.42
C PHE A 72 -10.88 12.86 -1.31
N LEU A 73 -11.23 13.01 -2.58
CA LEU A 73 -10.46 13.78 -3.54
C LEU A 73 -10.46 15.27 -3.16
N LYS A 74 -9.37 15.73 -2.55
CA LYS A 74 -9.14 17.16 -2.27
C LYS A 74 -8.69 17.89 -3.54
N LYS A 75 -8.93 19.20 -3.58
CA LYS A 75 -8.43 20.09 -4.64
C LYS A 75 -6.90 20.00 -4.69
N GLY A 76 -6.35 19.42 -5.76
CA GLY A 76 -4.91 19.21 -5.96
C GLY A 76 -4.37 17.85 -5.50
N GLY A 77 -5.21 16.94 -4.99
CA GLY A 77 -4.82 15.56 -4.66
C GLY A 77 -4.86 14.64 -5.88
N HIS A 78 -4.03 13.59 -5.88
CA HIS A 78 -4.06 12.56 -6.92
C HIS A 78 -5.21 11.58 -6.67
N TYR A 79 -5.90 11.18 -7.75
CA TYR A 79 -6.98 10.21 -7.67
C TYR A 79 -6.49 8.82 -7.23
N SER A 80 -5.26 8.43 -7.59
CA SER A 80 -4.65 7.17 -7.15
C SER A 80 -4.54 7.09 -5.63
N ASP A 81 -4.07 8.15 -4.97
CA ASP A 81 -4.00 8.23 -3.51
C ASP A 81 -5.39 8.06 -2.88
N ALA A 82 -6.39 8.79 -3.40
CA ALA A 82 -7.77 8.68 -2.92
C ALA A 82 -8.34 7.27 -3.11
N LEU A 83 -7.96 6.58 -4.21
CA LEU A 83 -8.41 5.23 -4.51
C LEU A 83 -7.76 4.18 -3.59
N HIS A 84 -6.45 4.30 -3.32
CA HIS A 84 -5.75 3.45 -2.35
C HIS A 84 -6.36 3.58 -0.95
N ALA A 85 -6.67 4.81 -0.53
CA ALA A 85 -7.34 5.06 0.74
C ALA A 85 -8.75 4.45 0.80
N ALA A 86 -9.53 4.61 -0.26
CA ALA A 86 -10.87 4.05 -0.36
C ALA A 86 -10.86 2.53 -0.29
N LEU A 87 -9.95 1.88 -1.03
CA LEU A 87 -9.79 0.44 -1.03
C LEU A 87 -9.38 -0.05 0.36
N ALA A 88 -8.40 0.58 0.99
CA ALA A 88 -7.97 0.20 2.34
C ALA A 88 -9.12 0.27 3.37
N ILE A 89 -9.95 1.32 3.31
CA ILE A 89 -11.14 1.44 4.16
C ILE A 89 -12.15 0.34 3.87
N ASN A 90 -12.47 0.10 2.59
CA ASN A 90 -13.48 -0.88 2.20
C ASN A 90 -13.02 -2.34 2.43
N SER A 91 -11.72 -2.60 2.39
CA SER A 91 -11.08 -3.85 2.78
C SER A 91 -10.87 -3.98 4.29
N SER A 92 -11.39 -3.05 5.10
CA SER A 92 -11.26 -3.05 6.56
C SER A 92 -9.81 -3.12 7.05
N CYS A 93 -8.88 -2.51 6.30
CA CYS A 93 -7.49 -2.38 6.73
C CYS A 93 -7.41 -1.56 8.01
N THR A 94 -6.51 -1.95 8.91
CA THR A 94 -6.27 -1.20 10.15
C THR A 94 -5.35 0.00 9.93
N ILE A 95 -4.43 -0.09 8.98
CA ILE A 95 -3.39 0.89 8.69
C ILE A 95 -3.22 1.04 7.18
N LEU A 96 -3.12 2.28 6.70
CA LEU A 96 -2.54 2.62 5.40
C LEU A 96 -1.06 2.97 5.59
N LEU A 97 -0.17 2.25 4.91
CA LEU A 97 1.27 2.53 4.92
C LEU A 97 1.67 3.37 3.73
N THR A 98 2.33 4.50 4.00
CA THR A 98 2.78 5.43 2.97
C THR A 98 3.93 6.29 3.48
N PHE A 99 4.85 6.69 2.59
CA PHE A 99 5.85 7.72 2.85
C PHE A 99 5.30 9.15 2.74
N ASN A 100 4.07 9.32 2.23
CA ASN A 100 3.49 10.63 1.93
C ASN A 100 2.20 10.87 2.74
N LYS A 101 2.26 10.80 4.08
CA LYS A 101 1.09 10.93 4.97
C LYS A 101 0.21 12.15 4.68
N LYS A 102 0.84 13.28 4.31
CA LYS A 102 0.15 14.54 3.96
C LYS A 102 -0.91 14.38 2.87
N ASN A 103 -0.75 13.43 1.95
CA ASN A 103 -1.71 13.16 0.86
C ASN A 103 -3.00 12.50 1.38
N PHE A 104 -2.97 11.93 2.59
CA PHE A 104 -4.05 11.12 3.16
C PHE A 104 -4.76 11.79 4.33
N THR A 105 -4.49 13.07 4.61
CA THR A 105 -5.16 13.87 5.65
C THR A 105 -6.69 13.90 5.53
N ALA A 106 -7.26 13.58 4.35
CA ALA A 106 -8.70 13.46 4.16
C ALA A 106 -9.32 12.26 4.89
N VAL A 107 -8.53 11.22 5.17
CA VAL A 107 -9.00 9.92 5.67
C VAL A 107 -8.42 9.54 7.03
N GLU A 108 -7.62 10.40 7.67
CA GLU A 108 -6.96 10.09 8.96
C GLU A 108 -7.95 9.79 10.10
N ASN A 109 -9.18 10.32 10.03
CA ASN A 109 -10.24 10.02 10.99
C ASN A 109 -10.94 8.66 10.75
N LEU A 110 -10.70 8.04 9.58
CA LEU A 110 -11.33 6.79 9.15
C LEU A 110 -10.33 5.62 9.13
N LEU A 111 -9.06 5.91 8.88
CA LEU A 111 -8.00 4.93 8.72
C LEU A 111 -6.70 5.47 9.30
N LYS A 112 -5.99 4.65 10.08
CA LYS A 112 -4.68 5.06 10.60
C LYS A 112 -3.70 5.14 9.44
N VAL A 113 -3.11 6.31 9.23
CA VAL A 113 -2.05 6.51 8.24
C VAL A 113 -0.70 6.51 8.96
N ARG A 114 0.24 5.67 8.51
CA ARG A 114 1.56 5.49 9.12
C ARG A 114 2.66 5.42 8.05
N GLU A 115 3.85 5.82 8.43
CA GLU A 115 5.06 5.50 7.69
C GLU A 115 5.60 4.13 8.13
N PRO A 116 6.36 3.41 7.27
CA PRO A 116 6.99 2.16 7.68
C PRO A 116 7.84 2.30 8.94
N ALA A 117 8.55 3.42 9.09
CA ALA A 117 9.36 3.73 10.26
C ALA A 117 8.54 3.85 11.57
N ASP A 118 7.27 4.29 11.49
CA ASP A 118 6.38 4.39 12.66
C ASP A 118 6.05 3.00 13.27
N LEU A 119 6.33 1.92 12.53
CA LEU A 119 6.01 0.55 12.92
C LEU A 119 7.24 -0.28 13.29
N ILE A 120 8.45 0.28 13.17
CA ILE A 120 9.69 -0.39 13.55
C ILE A 120 9.90 -0.17 15.05
N GLN A 121 9.78 -1.22 15.85
CA GLN A 121 10.16 -1.22 17.29
C GLN A 121 11.63 -1.57 17.46
#